data_AF-A0A960ARE6-F1
#
_entry.id   AF-A0A960ARE6-F1
#
_cell.length_a   1.000
_cell.length_b   1.000
_cell.length_c   1.000
_cell.angle_alpha   90.00
_cell.angle_beta   90.00
_cell.angle_gamma   90.00
#
_symmetry.space_group_name_H-M   'P 1'
#
loop_
_entity.id
_entity.type
_entity.pdbx_description
1 polymer ?
#
loop_
_entity_poly.entity_id
_entity_poly.type
_entity_poly.pdbx_seq_one_letter_code
_entity_poly.pdbx_strand_id
1 'polypeptide(L)'
;MQFTPPARGWWLLPTLVFGLTRAWLLAIPFGLIPYLGGTLVINDVTLYEQWAQVLQSGRFPVGDEMWQYPPLVGPLFALGALIPPDPRLGLMLLMLAFDALTFLVLMRRAARGDSLEGPWTWIAAGMLIGPVWLTRFDVVPALFAVLGLLAVARPVRSGAFLAVGALLKVWPALLLLAVPRRGFGKALVGFVATAATILLALVLTMDGAASFASEQKARGL
;
A
#
# COMPACT_ATOMS: atom_id res chain seq x y z
N MET A 1 -27.85 -16.39 -5.23
CA MET A 1 -28.15 -15.77 -3.91
C MET A 1 -28.86 -14.47 -4.16
N GLN A 2 -30.05 -14.27 -3.58
CA GLN A 2 -30.76 -13.00 -3.63
C GLN A 2 -30.06 -12.00 -2.71
N PHE A 3 -29.77 -10.80 -3.21
CA PHE A 3 -29.18 -9.73 -2.42
C PHE A 3 -30.25 -9.14 -1.49
N THR A 4 -30.12 -9.39 -0.19
CA THR A 4 -30.87 -8.65 0.83
C THR A 4 -30.16 -7.33 1.11
N PRO A 5 -30.83 -6.17 0.92
CA PRO A 5 -30.23 -4.89 1.26
C PRO A 5 -29.88 -4.87 2.75
N PRO A 6 -28.71 -4.32 3.11
CA PRO A 6 -28.26 -4.35 4.49
C PRO A 6 -29.15 -3.48 5.38
N ALA A 7 -29.42 -3.94 6.60
CA ALA A 7 -30.28 -3.25 7.56
C ALA A 7 -29.83 -1.81 7.83
N ARG A 8 -30.77 -0.92 8.18
CA ARG A 8 -30.44 0.48 8.51
C ARG A 8 -29.33 0.52 9.57
N GLY A 9 -28.27 1.27 9.30
CA GLY A 9 -27.13 1.41 10.22
C GLY A 9 -26.08 0.29 10.16
N TRP A 10 -26.16 -0.65 9.22
CA TRP A 10 -25.18 -1.75 9.04
C TRP A 10 -23.71 -1.31 9.00
N TRP A 11 -23.45 -0.08 8.53
CA TRP A 11 -22.11 0.48 8.38
C TRP A 11 -21.51 0.98 9.70
N LEU A 12 -22.32 1.21 10.73
CA LEU A 12 -21.87 1.78 12.01
C LEU A 12 -20.87 0.85 12.70
N LEU A 13 -21.27 -0.40 12.90
CA LEU A 13 -20.44 -1.37 13.62
C LEU A 13 -19.05 -1.57 12.98
N PRO A 14 -18.91 -1.93 11.68
CA PRO A 14 -17.59 -2.09 11.09
C PRO A 14 -16.77 -0.79 11.08
N THR A 15 -17.42 0.37 10.92
CA THR A 15 -16.72 1.67 10.95
C THR A 15 -16.17 1.97 12.35
N LEU A 16 -16.96 1.73 13.39
CA LEU A 16 -16.51 1.91 14.78
C LEU A 16 -15.40 0.94 15.14
N VAL A 17 -15.54 -0.34 14.79
CA VAL A 17 -14.48 -1.33 15.06
C VAL A 17 -13.21 -1.00 14.29
N PHE A 18 -13.31 -0.60 13.01
CA PHE A 18 -12.16 -0.11 12.26
C PHE A 18 -11.50 1.07 12.98
N GLY A 19 -12.25 2.12 13.31
CA GLY A 19 -11.71 3.30 14.00
C GLY A 19 -11.00 2.96 15.32
N LEU A 20 -11.65 2.16 16.17
CA LEU A 20 -11.11 1.76 17.47
C LEU A 20 -9.85 0.91 17.36
N THR A 21 -9.86 -0.07 16.44
CA THR A 21 -8.68 -0.91 16.21
C THR A 21 -7.51 -0.11 15.66
N ARG A 22 -7.73 0.85 14.76
CA ARG A 22 -6.65 1.67 14.19
C ARG A 22 -6.12 2.67 15.19
N ALA A 23 -6.99 3.25 16.02
CA ALA A 23 -6.58 4.10 17.14
C ALA A 23 -5.71 3.32 18.13
N TRP A 24 -6.08 2.08 18.45
CA TRP A 24 -5.28 1.19 19.30
C TRP A 24 -3.90 0.90 18.69
N LEU A 25 -3.85 0.51 17.42
CA LEU A 25 -2.59 0.21 16.73
C LEU A 25 -1.68 1.44 16.65
N LEU A 26 -2.25 2.62 16.38
CA LEU A 26 -1.50 3.87 16.28
C LEU A 26 -0.97 4.32 17.64
N ALA A 27 -1.67 4.03 18.74
CA ALA A 27 -1.23 4.39 20.09
C ALA A 27 0.05 3.65 20.55
N ILE A 28 0.34 2.48 19.99
CA ILE A 28 1.51 1.66 20.33
C ILE A 28 2.86 2.35 19.99
N PRO A 29 3.13 2.79 18.74
CA PRO A 29 4.40 3.45 18.41
C PRO A 29 4.62 4.78 19.17
N PHE A 30 3.57 5.38 19.73
CA PHE A 30 3.70 6.55 20.62
C PHE A 30 3.92 6.19 22.10
N GLY A 31 4.04 4.90 22.43
CA GLY A 31 4.27 4.44 23.80
C GLY A 31 3.06 4.57 24.72
N LEU A 32 1.86 4.86 24.18
CA LEU A 32 0.63 4.96 24.96
C LEU A 32 0.06 3.59 25.34
N ILE A 33 0.42 2.55 24.57
CA ILE A 33 0.03 1.16 24.80
C ILE A 33 1.30 0.30 24.77
N PRO A 34 1.55 -0.55 25.79
CA PRO A 34 2.72 -1.42 25.83
C PRO A 34 2.64 -2.50 24.74
N TYR A 35 3.79 -2.84 24.16
CA TYR A 35 3.91 -3.90 23.16
C TYR A 35 5.03 -4.86 23.55
N LEU A 36 4.73 -6.17 23.54
CA LEU A 36 5.65 -7.22 23.97
C LEU A 36 6.94 -7.26 23.13
N GLY A 37 6.91 -6.79 21.88
CA GLY A 37 8.08 -6.67 21.02
C GLY A 37 8.94 -5.42 21.25
N GLY A 38 8.64 -4.61 22.27
CA GLY A 38 9.38 -3.39 22.58
C GLY A 38 9.29 -2.32 21.49
N THR A 39 10.38 -1.61 21.24
CA THR A 39 10.47 -0.50 20.27
C THR A 39 10.76 -0.95 18.84
N LEU A 40 10.94 -2.26 18.59
CA LEU A 40 11.31 -2.80 17.28
C LEU A 40 10.35 -2.40 16.14
N VAL A 41 9.08 -2.14 16.48
CA VAL A 41 8.05 -1.74 15.52
C VAL A 41 8.29 -0.36 14.88
N ILE A 42 9.14 0.48 15.48
CA ILE A 42 9.46 1.83 15.01
C ILE A 42 10.71 1.85 14.13
N ASN A 43 11.56 0.82 14.20
CA ASN A 43 12.84 0.77 13.47
C ASN A 43 12.68 0.98 11.96
N ASP A 44 11.68 0.35 11.36
CA ASP A 44 11.36 0.52 9.93
C ASP A 44 11.02 1.99 9.61
N VAL A 45 10.23 2.66 10.45
CA VAL A 45 9.81 4.05 10.23
C VAL A 45 10.98 5.01 10.34
N THR A 46 11.91 4.76 11.27
CA THR A 46 13.16 5.53 11.37
C THR A 46 14.02 5.37 10.13
N LEU A 47 14.10 4.17 9.56
CA LEU A 47 14.82 3.93 8.31
C LEU A 47 14.12 4.63 7.12
N TYR A 48 12.79 4.58 7.06
CA TYR A 48 12.03 5.30 6.04
C TYR A 48 12.22 6.81 6.11
N GLU A 49 12.29 7.38 7.31
CA GLU A 49 12.61 8.80 7.52
C GLU A 49 13.99 9.15 6.95
N GLN A 50 15.02 8.34 7.21
CA GLN A 50 16.37 8.57 6.68
C GLN A 50 16.38 8.55 5.15
N TRP A 51 15.72 7.58 4.53
CA TRP A 51 15.58 7.55 3.08
C TRP A 51 14.76 8.72 2.54
N ALA A 52 13.69 9.12 3.24
CA ALA A 52 12.85 10.22 2.81
C ALA A 52 13.65 11.54 2.68
N GLN A 53 14.61 11.78 3.58
CA GLN A 53 15.50 12.96 3.48
C GLN A 53 16.32 12.96 2.18
N VAL A 54 16.87 11.80 1.79
CA VAL A 54 17.60 11.65 0.52
C VAL A 54 16.65 11.82 -0.67
N LEU A 55 15.49 11.17 -0.62
CA LEU A 55 14.47 11.19 -1.68
C LEU A 55 13.90 12.59 -1.93
N GLN A 56 13.74 13.40 -0.89
CA GLN A 56 13.33 14.81 -1.00
C GLN A 56 14.36 15.67 -1.73
N SER A 57 15.63 15.25 -1.79
CA SER A 57 16.65 15.90 -2.64
C SER A 57 16.57 15.49 -4.12
N GLY A 58 15.58 14.69 -4.50
CA GLY A 58 15.40 14.20 -5.88
C GLY A 58 16.32 13.03 -6.23
N ARG A 59 16.88 12.32 -5.24
CA ARG A 59 17.85 11.24 -5.47
C ARG A 59 17.43 9.96 -4.75
N PHE A 60 17.64 8.81 -5.38
CA PHE A 60 17.48 7.51 -4.74
C PHE A 60 18.72 7.17 -3.89
N PRO A 61 18.57 6.44 -2.77
CA PRO A 61 19.68 6.00 -1.93
C PRO A 61 20.43 4.81 -2.56
N VAL A 62 20.97 5.01 -3.76
CA VAL A 62 21.72 3.99 -4.52
C VAL A 62 22.94 3.56 -3.73
N GLY A 63 23.17 2.25 -3.63
CA GLY A 63 24.27 1.64 -2.88
C GLY A 63 23.95 1.36 -1.41
N ASP A 64 22.79 1.78 -0.90
CA ASP A 64 22.32 1.37 0.43
C ASP A 64 21.87 -0.11 0.39
N GLU A 65 22.51 -0.95 1.20
CA GLU A 65 22.22 -2.39 1.25
C GLU A 65 20.78 -2.70 1.70
N MET A 66 20.17 -1.81 2.49
CA MET A 66 18.80 -1.95 2.98
C MET A 66 17.76 -1.42 2.00
N TRP A 67 18.15 -0.58 1.02
CA TRP A 67 17.25 -0.12 -0.03
C TRP A 67 17.05 -1.22 -1.07
N GLN A 68 15.87 -1.84 -1.05
CA GLN A 68 15.52 -2.97 -1.94
C GLN A 68 14.13 -2.81 -2.55
N TYR A 69 13.64 -1.57 -2.61
CA TYR A 69 12.27 -1.29 -2.99
C TYR A 69 12.16 -0.83 -4.45
N PRO A 70 11.07 -1.22 -5.14
CA PRO A 70 10.76 -0.69 -6.45
C PRO A 70 10.60 0.85 -6.45
N PRO A 71 10.80 1.53 -7.60
CA PRO A 71 11.02 2.98 -7.63
C PRO A 71 9.88 3.86 -7.08
N LEU A 72 8.62 3.42 -7.11
CA LEU A 72 7.51 4.25 -6.65
C LEU A 72 7.47 4.42 -5.12
N VAL A 73 8.23 3.63 -4.37
CA VAL A 73 8.42 3.84 -2.92
C VAL A 73 9.12 5.16 -2.63
N GLY A 74 9.98 5.63 -3.54
CA GLY A 74 10.71 6.88 -3.38
C GLY A 74 9.78 8.10 -3.15
N PRO A 75 8.92 8.45 -4.12
CA PRO A 75 7.94 9.52 -3.94
C PRO A 75 6.99 9.29 -2.76
N LEU A 76 6.60 8.04 -2.47
CA LEU A 76 5.73 7.73 -1.33
C LEU A 76 6.37 8.20 -0.01
N PHE A 77 7.64 7.86 0.21
CA PHE A 77 8.36 8.26 1.42
C PHE A 77 8.65 9.76 1.45
N ALA A 78 9.05 10.35 0.32
CA ALA A 78 9.25 11.79 0.21
C ALA A 78 7.98 12.57 0.59
N LEU A 79 6.81 12.16 0.08
CA LEU A 79 5.51 12.75 0.37
C LEU A 79 5.10 12.59 1.84
N GLY A 80 5.25 11.40 2.40
CA GLY A 80 4.89 11.14 3.80
C GLY A 80 5.71 11.99 4.77
N ALA A 81 6.99 12.20 4.47
CA ALA A 81 7.87 13.02 5.28
C ALA A 81 7.59 14.54 5.21
N LEU A 82 6.74 15.00 4.28
CA LEU A 82 6.28 16.40 4.23
C LEU A 82 5.07 16.66 5.13
N ILE A 83 4.45 15.62 5.68
CA ILE A 83 3.26 15.74 6.54
C ILE A 83 3.73 16.12 7.97
N PRO A 84 3.24 17.23 8.55
CA PRO A 84 3.66 17.71 9.88
C PRO A 84 3.11 16.81 11.00
N PRO A 85 3.66 16.90 12.23
CA PRO A 85 4.77 17.74 12.67
C PRO A 85 6.17 17.16 12.38
N ASP A 86 6.28 15.85 12.20
CA ASP A 86 7.55 15.17 11.95
C ASP A 86 7.39 14.02 10.93
N PRO A 87 8.47 13.62 10.22
CA PRO A 87 8.39 12.64 9.15
C PRO A 87 7.84 11.27 9.56
N ARG A 88 8.12 10.82 10.79
CA ARG A 88 7.71 9.48 11.25
C ARG A 88 6.21 9.42 11.42
N LEU A 89 5.64 10.42 12.11
CA LEU A 89 4.20 10.55 12.23
C LEU A 89 3.55 10.78 10.86
N GLY A 90 4.14 11.62 10.00
CA GLY A 90 3.66 11.86 8.64
C GLY A 90 3.55 10.58 7.81
N LEU A 91 4.58 9.73 7.83
CA LEU A 91 4.58 8.42 7.16
C LEU A 91 3.50 7.50 7.73
N MET A 92 3.36 7.39 9.05
CA MET A 92 2.32 6.56 9.68
C MET A 92 0.90 7.05 9.35
N LEU A 93 0.68 8.37 9.30
CA LEU A 93 -0.60 8.96 8.89
C LEU A 93 -0.90 8.67 7.42
N LEU A 94 0.12 8.67 6.56
CA LEU A 94 -0.04 8.27 5.17
C LEU A 94 -0.44 6.80 5.07
N MET A 95 0.18 5.90 5.84
CA MET A 95 -0.22 4.49 5.89
C MET A 95 -1.65 4.31 6.40
N LEU A 96 -2.03 5.03 7.46
CA LEU A 96 -3.40 5.04 7.97
C LEU A 96 -4.40 5.54 6.92
N ALA A 97 -4.04 6.54 6.10
CA ALA A 97 -4.89 7.02 5.03
C ALA A 97 -5.11 5.97 3.93
N PHE A 98 -4.07 5.24 3.53
CA PHE A 98 -4.19 4.13 2.57
C PHE A 98 -4.96 2.92 3.15
N ASP A 99 -4.78 2.61 4.44
CA ASP A 99 -5.57 1.61 5.16
C ASP A 99 -7.06 1.98 5.18
N ALA A 100 -7.38 3.23 5.55
CA ALA A 100 -8.73 3.76 5.55
C ALA A 100 -9.34 3.78 4.15
N LEU A 101 -8.57 4.14 3.13
CA LEU A 101 -9.05 4.11 1.74
C LEU A 101 -9.40 2.69 1.28
N THR A 102 -8.58 1.69 1.65
CA THR A 102 -8.87 0.29 1.36
C THR A 102 -10.15 -0.16 2.05
N PHE A 103 -10.30 0.14 3.34
CA PHE A 103 -11.52 -0.14 4.09
C PHE A 103 -12.75 0.53 3.44
N LEU A 104 -12.67 1.80 3.05
CA LEU A 104 -13.75 2.52 2.37
C LEU A 104 -14.11 1.89 1.02
N VAL A 105 -13.13 1.43 0.24
CA VAL A 105 -13.36 0.70 -1.01
C VAL A 105 -14.16 -0.57 -0.74
N LEU A 106 -13.77 -1.36 0.26
CA LEU A 106 -14.45 -2.60 0.64
C LEU A 106 -15.87 -2.32 1.18
N MET A 107 -16.04 -1.29 2.00
CA MET A 107 -17.35 -0.87 2.50
C MET A 107 -18.27 -0.42 1.35
N ARG A 108 -17.74 0.30 0.35
CA ARG A 108 -18.51 0.68 -0.86
C ARG A 108 -18.90 -0.52 -1.70
N ARG A 109 -18.09 -1.58 -1.74
CA ARG A 109 -18.43 -2.85 -2.40
C ARG A 109 -19.57 -3.56 -1.67
N ALA A 110 -19.50 -3.67 -0.35
CA ALA A 110 -20.57 -4.25 0.46
C ALA A 110 -21.89 -3.49 0.30
N ALA A 111 -21.84 -2.15 0.28
CA ALA A 111 -23.01 -1.30 0.04
C ALA A 111 -23.69 -1.54 -1.32
N ARG A 112 -22.96 -2.10 -2.30
CA ARG A 112 -23.43 -2.33 -3.69
C ARG A 112 -23.91 -3.75 -3.96
N GLY A 113 -23.85 -4.67 -3.00
CA GLY A 113 -24.20 -6.05 -3.28
C GLY A 113 -23.33 -7.11 -2.60
N ASP A 114 -22.08 -6.77 -2.31
CA ASP A 114 -21.07 -7.75 -1.93
C ASP A 114 -21.17 -8.12 -0.44
N SER A 115 -20.53 -9.23 -0.06
CA SER A 115 -20.44 -9.67 1.34
C SER A 115 -19.67 -8.67 2.24
N LEU A 116 -20.04 -8.63 3.52
CA LEU A 116 -19.31 -7.89 4.56
C LEU A 116 -17.99 -8.58 4.98
N GLU A 117 -17.72 -9.78 4.47
CA GLU A 117 -16.47 -10.50 4.75
C GLU A 117 -15.23 -9.68 4.40
N GLY A 118 -15.25 -8.92 3.29
CA GLY A 118 -14.11 -8.08 2.89
C GLY A 118 -13.70 -7.07 3.96
N PRO A 119 -14.60 -6.14 4.37
CA PRO A 119 -14.34 -5.21 5.47
C PRO A 119 -13.91 -5.90 6.77
N TRP A 120 -14.57 -6.99 7.17
CA TRP A 120 -14.24 -7.68 8.42
C TRP A 120 -12.89 -8.39 8.37
N THR A 121 -12.54 -8.99 7.23
CA THR A 121 -11.23 -9.61 7.01
C THR A 121 -10.13 -8.56 7.07
N TRP A 122 -10.36 -7.39 6.48
CA TRP A 122 -9.43 -6.26 6.55
C TRP A 122 -9.25 -5.73 7.98
N ILE A 123 -10.34 -5.65 8.74
CA ILE A 123 -10.28 -5.25 10.15
C ILE A 123 -9.45 -6.26 10.97
N ALA A 124 -9.77 -7.55 10.83
CA ALA A 124 -9.12 -8.64 11.56
C ALA A 124 -7.64 -8.78 11.19
N ALA A 125 -7.30 -8.73 9.90
CA ALA A 125 -5.92 -8.81 9.42
C ALA A 125 -5.04 -7.72 10.04
N GLY A 126 -5.52 -6.48 10.07
CA GLY A 126 -4.79 -5.37 10.69
C GLY A 126 -4.51 -5.62 12.18
N MET A 127 -5.49 -6.12 12.93
CA MET A 127 -5.28 -6.45 14.35
C MET A 127 -4.36 -7.65 14.56
N LEU A 128 -4.44 -8.68 13.73
CA LEU A 128 -3.59 -9.87 13.82
C LEU A 128 -2.12 -9.55 13.49
N ILE A 129 -1.87 -8.67 12.52
CA ILE A 129 -0.52 -8.19 12.19
C ILE A 129 0.00 -7.23 13.26
N GLY A 130 -0.90 -6.48 13.90
CA GLY A 130 -0.56 -5.58 14.99
C GLY A 130 0.06 -4.27 14.48
N PRO A 131 0.88 -3.58 15.30
CA PRO A 131 1.33 -2.21 15.02
C PRO A 131 2.17 -2.07 13.74
N VAL A 132 2.79 -3.17 13.29
CA VAL A 132 3.51 -3.28 12.00
C VAL A 132 2.62 -2.88 10.82
N TRP A 133 1.29 -3.06 10.93
CA TRP A 133 0.31 -2.67 9.92
C TRP A 133 0.39 -1.19 9.53
N LEU A 134 0.70 -0.31 10.49
CA LEU A 134 0.77 1.15 10.29
C LEU A 134 2.21 1.69 10.29
N THR A 135 3.18 0.92 10.78
CA THR A 135 4.60 1.30 10.76
C THR A 135 5.36 0.75 9.55
N ARG A 136 4.69 -0.03 8.69
CA ARG A 136 5.20 -0.43 7.37
C ARG A 136 4.27 0.06 6.27
N PHE A 137 4.82 0.24 5.07
CA PHE A 137 4.07 0.76 3.94
C PHE A 137 3.24 -0.29 3.19
N ASP A 138 3.17 -1.53 3.69
CA ASP A 138 2.54 -2.67 3.02
C ASP A 138 1.04 -2.49 2.73
N VAL A 139 0.35 -1.61 3.45
CA VAL A 139 -1.04 -1.21 3.18
C VAL A 139 -1.21 -0.49 1.83
N VAL A 140 -0.17 0.17 1.34
CA VAL A 140 -0.20 0.91 0.07
C VAL A 140 -0.26 -0.03 -1.14
N PRO A 141 0.70 -0.96 -1.38
CA PRO A 141 0.56 -1.93 -2.46
C PRO A 141 -0.67 -2.83 -2.29
N ALA A 142 -1.10 -3.11 -1.05
CA ALA A 142 -2.32 -3.88 -0.80
C ALA A 142 -3.59 -3.17 -1.30
N LEU A 143 -3.72 -1.85 -1.15
CA LEU A 143 -4.81 -1.08 -1.76
C LEU A 143 -4.86 -1.34 -3.27
N PHE A 144 -3.72 -1.22 -3.95
CA PHE A 144 -3.64 -1.37 -5.40
C PHE A 144 -3.91 -2.82 -5.85
N ALA A 145 -3.51 -3.81 -5.05
CA ALA A 145 -3.90 -5.19 -5.24
C ALA A 145 -5.43 -5.37 -5.16
N VAL A 146 -6.08 -4.82 -4.11
CA VAL A 146 -7.55 -4.86 -3.95
C VAL A 146 -8.25 -4.18 -5.11
N LEU A 147 -7.81 -2.98 -5.51
CA LEU A 147 -8.35 -2.25 -6.65
C LEU A 147 -8.18 -3.03 -7.96
N GLY A 148 -7.03 -3.66 -8.16
CA GLY A 148 -6.74 -4.51 -9.32
C GLY A 148 -7.68 -5.69 -9.42
N LEU A 149 -7.90 -6.41 -8.31
CA LEU A 149 -8.81 -7.56 -8.23
C LEU A 149 -10.28 -7.15 -8.45
N LEU A 150 -10.72 -6.05 -7.83
CA LEU A 150 -12.07 -5.51 -8.03
C LEU A 150 -12.30 -5.01 -9.47
N ALA A 151 -11.23 -4.68 -10.20
CA ALA A 151 -11.28 -4.21 -11.57
C ALA A 151 -11.08 -5.32 -12.62
N VAL A 152 -11.03 -6.60 -12.26
CA VAL A 152 -10.77 -7.72 -13.20
C VAL A 152 -11.71 -7.73 -14.43
N ALA A 153 -12.98 -7.34 -14.25
CA ALA A 153 -13.93 -7.20 -15.35
C ALA A 153 -13.63 -6.02 -16.32
N ARG A 154 -12.70 -5.14 -15.95
CA ARG A 154 -12.16 -4.02 -16.75
C ARG A 154 -10.64 -4.20 -16.89
N PRO A 155 -10.17 -5.12 -17.76
CA PRO A 155 -8.81 -5.64 -17.69
C PRO A 155 -7.72 -4.56 -17.73
N VAL A 156 -7.85 -3.54 -18.58
CA VAL A 156 -6.88 -2.42 -18.64
C VAL A 156 -6.74 -1.72 -17.29
N ARG A 157 -7.87 -1.43 -16.60
CA ARG A 157 -7.84 -0.81 -15.27
C ARG A 157 -7.26 -1.74 -14.22
N SER A 158 -7.58 -3.03 -14.30
CA SER A 158 -6.99 -4.05 -13.42
C SER A 158 -5.46 -4.04 -13.53
N GLY A 159 -4.94 -4.16 -14.76
CA GLY A 159 -3.50 -4.10 -15.01
C GLY A 159 -2.85 -2.80 -14.54
N ALA A 160 -3.49 -1.64 -14.78
CA ALA A 160 -2.98 -0.36 -14.34
C ALA A 160 -2.83 -0.29 -12.80
N PHE A 161 -3.84 -0.70 -12.03
CA PHE A 161 -3.72 -0.75 -10.57
C PHE A 161 -2.63 -1.72 -10.11
N LEU A 162 -2.57 -2.92 -10.71
CA LEU A 162 -1.53 -3.90 -10.36
C LEU A 162 -0.12 -3.41 -10.69
N ALA A 163 0.06 -2.58 -11.73
CA ALA A 163 1.34 -1.94 -12.03
C ALA A 163 1.75 -0.92 -10.96
N VAL A 164 0.82 -0.08 -10.50
CA VAL A 164 1.10 0.85 -9.40
C VAL A 164 1.51 0.07 -8.14
N GLY A 165 0.77 -1.00 -7.81
CA GLY A 165 1.14 -1.90 -6.72
C GLY A 165 2.51 -2.53 -6.89
N ALA A 166 2.83 -3.05 -8.09
CA ALA A 166 4.10 -3.69 -8.42
C ALA A 166 5.30 -2.74 -8.31
N LEU A 167 5.12 -1.47 -8.67
CA LEU A 167 6.13 -0.43 -8.54
C LEU A 167 6.32 0.08 -7.10
N LEU A 168 5.48 -0.35 -6.16
CA LEU A 168 5.67 -0.15 -4.71
C LEU A 168 6.25 -1.41 -4.05
N LYS A 169 5.78 -2.58 -4.46
CA LYS A 169 6.26 -3.89 -4.01
C LYS A 169 5.94 -4.92 -5.08
N VAL A 170 6.85 -5.81 -5.44
CA VAL A 170 6.70 -6.61 -6.67
C VAL A 170 5.48 -7.57 -6.69
N TRP A 171 5.04 -8.07 -5.52
CA TRP A 171 4.05 -9.16 -5.43
C TRP A 171 2.67 -8.91 -6.08
N PRO A 172 2.07 -7.70 -6.16
CA PRO A 172 0.80 -7.47 -6.85
C PRO A 172 0.85 -7.79 -8.34
N ALA A 173 2.05 -7.82 -8.96
CA ALA A 173 2.19 -8.29 -10.34
C ALA A 173 1.68 -9.73 -10.53
N LEU A 174 1.82 -10.58 -9.50
CA LEU A 174 1.34 -11.96 -9.52
C LEU A 174 -0.19 -12.04 -9.66
N LEU A 175 -0.91 -11.00 -9.26
CA LEU A 175 -2.38 -10.95 -9.37
C LEU A 175 -2.88 -10.74 -10.81
N LEU A 176 -1.99 -10.47 -11.77
CA LEU A 176 -2.35 -10.54 -13.19
C LEU A 176 -2.88 -11.93 -13.57
N LEU A 177 -2.47 -12.97 -12.85
CA LEU A 177 -2.96 -14.35 -13.02
C LEU A 177 -4.44 -14.50 -12.68
N ALA A 178 -5.02 -13.58 -11.90
CA ALA A 178 -6.45 -13.55 -11.61
C ALA A 178 -7.28 -13.01 -12.78
N VAL A 179 -6.65 -12.38 -13.79
CA VAL A 179 -7.35 -11.85 -14.97
C VAL A 179 -7.70 -13.00 -15.94
N PRO A 180 -8.96 -13.13 -16.36
CA PRO A 180 -9.37 -14.16 -17.31
C PRO A 180 -8.55 -14.12 -18.61
N ARG A 181 -8.26 -15.29 -19.19
CA ARG A 181 -7.46 -15.43 -20.43
C ARG A 181 -7.87 -14.46 -21.56
N ARG A 182 -9.17 -14.27 -21.77
CA ARG A 182 -9.71 -13.35 -22.80
C ARG A 182 -9.39 -11.87 -22.54
N GLY A 183 -9.21 -11.49 -21.27
CA GLY A 183 -8.87 -10.13 -20.85
C GLY A 183 -7.38 -9.90 -20.58
N PHE A 184 -6.59 -10.98 -20.45
CA PHE A 184 -5.20 -10.91 -20.01
C PHE A 184 -4.34 -9.96 -20.86
N GLY A 185 -4.44 -10.04 -22.19
CA GLY A 185 -3.68 -9.12 -23.07
C GLY A 185 -3.99 -7.64 -22.82
N LYS A 186 -5.27 -7.30 -22.57
CA LYS A 186 -5.69 -5.93 -22.23
C LYS A 186 -5.20 -5.50 -20.85
N ALA A 187 -5.17 -6.42 -19.88
CA ALA A 187 -4.58 -6.14 -18.58
C ALA A 187 -3.08 -5.92 -18.68
N LEU A 188 -2.37 -6.73 -19.47
CA LEU A 188 -0.94 -6.54 -19.69
C LEU A 188 -0.64 -5.18 -20.33
N VAL A 189 -1.45 -4.74 -21.30
CA VAL A 189 -1.33 -3.39 -21.88
C VAL A 189 -1.50 -2.31 -20.80
N GLY A 190 -2.54 -2.39 -19.97
CA GLY A 190 -2.74 -1.44 -18.87
C GLY A 190 -1.58 -1.45 -17.88
N PHE A 191 -1.08 -2.63 -17.54
CA PHE A 191 0.06 -2.80 -16.65
C PHE A 191 1.33 -2.15 -17.21
N VAL A 192 1.73 -2.55 -18.43
CA VAL A 192 2.96 -2.06 -19.07
C VAL A 192 2.89 -0.56 -19.33
N ALA A 193 1.77 -0.05 -19.84
CA ALA A 193 1.62 1.38 -20.11
C ALA A 193 1.73 2.22 -18.82
N THR A 194 1.06 1.81 -17.75
CA THR A 194 1.15 2.49 -16.45
C THR A 194 2.55 2.38 -15.85
N ALA A 195 3.15 1.20 -15.84
CA ALA A 195 4.50 0.99 -15.31
C ALA A 195 5.54 1.84 -16.07
N ALA A 196 5.52 1.80 -17.40
CA ALA A 196 6.41 2.58 -18.25
C ALA A 196 6.24 4.08 -18.05
N THR A 197 4.99 4.55 -17.93
CA THR A 197 4.71 5.99 -17.71
C THR A 197 5.26 6.47 -16.38
N ILE A 198 5.03 5.71 -15.31
CA ILE A 198 5.52 6.07 -13.96
C ILE A 198 7.05 6.00 -13.94
N LEU A 199 7.65 4.92 -14.44
CA LEU A 199 9.10 4.77 -14.47
C LEU A 199 9.76 5.87 -15.29
N LEU A 200 9.21 6.21 -16.46
CA LEU A 200 9.72 7.30 -17.28
C LEU A 200 9.65 8.63 -16.53
N ALA A 201 8.51 8.92 -15.87
CA ALA A 201 8.38 10.13 -15.07
C ALA A 201 9.45 10.18 -13.96
N LEU A 202 9.67 9.08 -13.24
CA LEU A 202 10.68 9.03 -12.17
C LEU A 202 12.11 9.17 -12.68
N VAL A 203 12.45 8.53 -13.80
CA VAL A 203 13.80 8.65 -14.40
C VAL A 203 14.06 10.07 -14.89
N LEU A 204 13.04 10.80 -15.34
CA LEU A 204 13.18 12.19 -15.79
C LEU A 204 13.25 13.19 -14.63
N THR A 205 12.77 12.85 -13.43
CA THR A 205 12.66 13.79 -12.30
C THR A 205 13.55 13.43 -11.11
N MET A 206 14.07 12.21 -11.01
CA MET A 206 14.84 11.74 -9.87
C MET A 206 16.08 10.94 -10.29
N ASP A 207 17.24 11.31 -9.75
CA ASP A 207 18.49 10.60 -10.02
C ASP A 207 18.48 9.22 -9.37
N GLY A 208 18.92 8.20 -10.11
CA GLY A 208 18.99 6.83 -9.62
C GLY A 208 17.66 6.07 -9.64
N ALA A 209 16.56 6.63 -10.16
CA ALA A 209 15.25 5.96 -10.20
C ALA A 209 15.26 4.61 -10.96
N ALA A 210 16.19 4.41 -11.89
CA ALA A 210 16.37 3.15 -12.63
C ALA A 210 17.30 2.14 -11.94
N SER A 211 17.92 2.47 -10.79
CA SER A 211 18.94 1.64 -10.14
C SER A 211 18.40 0.31 -9.63
N PHE A 212 17.09 0.24 -9.34
CA PHE A 212 16.45 -0.93 -8.75
C PHE A 212 16.82 -2.23 -9.47
N ALA A 213 16.68 -2.28 -10.80
CA ALA A 213 16.96 -3.49 -11.58
C ALA A 213 18.45 -3.89 -11.53
N SER A 214 19.37 -2.92 -11.60
CA SER A 214 20.80 -3.21 -11.51
C SER A 214 21.21 -3.66 -10.11
N GLU A 215 20.59 -3.12 -9.06
CA GLU A 215 20.88 -3.50 -7.68
C GLU A 215 20.32 -4.89 -7.34
N GLN A 216 19.13 -5.25 -7.85
CA GLN A 216 18.62 -6.62 -7.71
C GLN A 216 19.54 -7.61 -8.44
N LYS A 217 19.96 -7.28 -9.67
CA LYS A 217 20.92 -8.11 -10.42
C LYS A 217 22.24 -8.29 -9.68
N ALA A 218 22.77 -7.23 -9.05
CA ALA A 218 24.00 -7.30 -8.26
C ALA A 218 23.87 -8.23 -7.04
N ARG A 219 22.64 -8.45 -6.54
CA ARG A 219 22.31 -9.38 -5.46
C ARG A 219 22.01 -10.81 -5.93
N GLY A 220 22.04 -11.06 -7.24
CA GLY A 220 21.79 -12.39 -7.84
C GLY A 220 20.31 -12.74 -8.04
N LEU A 221 19.42 -11.74 -8.05
CA LEU A 221 17.99 -11.88 -8.36
C LEU A 221 17.69 -11.63 -9.84
#